data_AF-B8C3H0-F1
#
_entry.id   AF-B8C3H0-F1
#
_cell.length_a   1.000
_cell.length_b   1.000
_cell.length_c   1.000
_cell.angle_alpha   90.00
_cell.angle_beta   90.00
_cell.angle_gamma   90.00
#
_symmetry.space_group_name_H-M   'P 1'
#
loop_
_entity.id
_entity.type
_entity.pdbx_description
1 polymer ?
#
loop_
_entity_poly.entity_id
_entity_poly.type
_entity_poly.pdbx_seq_one_letter_code
_entity_poly.pdbx_strand_id
1 'polypeptide(L)'
;DDNTLRVLLSTDNHLGYLERDPIRGLDSFAAFEEVLSLARSQKADLVLLSGDVFHDNKPSRRTLHKTMEILRRYCMGGESVGFQIVSDQKECLRSVVTGRANYEDEYYSVDMPIFAIHGNHDDPTRDGGTELLSALDLLSVSNLINYFGRQDQVDNVQVSPVLLQKGGTKVALYGMGSMRDERLNRMWQGKKVKFLRPEEDDNRWFNIFTLHQNRDLGRGSKNCVHESMIPEWMDLVVWGHEHECLITPQESLVGTFRISQPGSSVATSLTQGEGRQKHVGILDIRGQQFRLKSIPLGSVRGFAIGDVSLTELAEGGTVLDIEDPKLEERMGDVLAAEVENLVSYFECMSVENYTLQSPEQVLVRLKVEHSGFTTLNNQRFGSRFVGEVANPSDILLFHRRRQAENTTAKGAATKKKRAAAGMYDPTEPEELEEVNVEDLVNENLFNMDKKLELLTEREMGEGMLSFQLLVC
;
A
#
# COMPACT_ATOMS: atom_id res chain seq x y z
N ASP A 1 -1.44 32.92 1.11
CA ASP A 1 -0.55 33.39 2.19
C ASP A 1 0.86 33.12 1.70
N ASP A 2 1.65 34.18 1.60
CA ASP A 2 2.96 34.16 0.93
C ASP A 2 4.04 33.46 1.78
N ASN A 3 3.77 33.22 3.06
CA ASN A 3 4.70 32.55 3.97
C ASN A 3 4.21 31.16 4.42
N THR A 4 3.10 30.65 3.88
CA THR A 4 2.61 29.31 4.22
C THR A 4 2.74 28.40 3.02
N LEU A 5 3.56 27.35 3.15
CA LEU A 5 3.64 26.28 2.15
C LEU A 5 2.53 25.27 2.44
N ARG A 6 1.59 25.13 1.51
CA ARG A 6 0.49 24.16 1.57
C ARG A 6 0.82 22.96 0.71
N VAL A 7 0.88 21.79 1.32
CA VAL A 7 1.18 20.53 0.64
C VAL A 7 -0.02 19.60 0.75
N LEU A 8 -0.50 19.04 -0.36
CA LEU A 8 -1.41 17.92 -0.31
C LEU A 8 -0.63 16.61 -0.15
N LEU A 9 -1.00 15.78 0.82
CA LEU A 9 -0.40 14.48 1.11
C LEU A 9 -1.34 13.36 0.63
N SER A 10 -0.81 12.45 -0.18
CA SER A 10 -1.46 11.20 -0.58
C SER A 10 -0.38 10.12 -0.82
N THR A 11 -0.78 8.86 -0.90
CA THR A 11 0.12 7.71 -1.11
C THR A 11 -0.70 6.53 -1.62
N ASP A 12 -0.02 5.51 -2.17
CA ASP A 12 -0.60 4.21 -2.45
C ASP A 12 -1.89 4.35 -3.29
N ASN A 13 -1.74 5.05 -4.42
CA ASN A 13 -2.86 5.33 -5.32
C ASN A 13 -3.23 4.11 -6.18
N HIS A 14 -2.26 3.21 -6.41
CA HIS A 14 -2.47 1.93 -7.09
C HIS A 14 -3.24 2.08 -8.42
N LEU A 15 -2.86 3.07 -9.24
CA LEU A 15 -3.46 3.30 -10.54
C LEU A 15 -3.33 2.04 -11.40
N GLY A 16 -4.46 1.60 -11.96
CA GLY A 16 -4.56 0.36 -12.73
C GLY A 16 -4.97 -0.87 -11.92
N TYR A 17 -5.10 -0.77 -10.58
CA TYR A 17 -5.63 -1.86 -9.76
C TYR A 17 -7.00 -2.31 -10.28
N LEU A 18 -7.11 -3.61 -10.56
CA LEU A 18 -8.28 -4.26 -11.15
C LEU A 18 -8.81 -3.59 -12.43
N GLU A 19 -7.95 -3.02 -13.28
CA GLU A 19 -8.35 -2.28 -14.51
C GLU A 19 -9.23 -3.06 -15.51
N ARG A 20 -9.30 -4.39 -15.38
CA ARG A 20 -10.13 -5.29 -16.19
C ARG A 20 -11.49 -5.60 -15.57
N ASP A 21 -11.68 -5.29 -14.30
CA ASP A 21 -12.94 -5.51 -13.59
C ASP A 21 -14.02 -4.53 -14.13
N PRO A 22 -15.22 -5.01 -14.47
CA PRO A 22 -16.26 -4.18 -15.06
C PRO A 22 -16.87 -3.15 -14.10
N ILE A 23 -16.74 -3.35 -12.78
CA ILE A 23 -17.31 -2.49 -11.75
C ILE A 23 -16.20 -1.63 -11.13
N ARG A 24 -15.08 -2.27 -10.74
CA ARG A 24 -14.00 -1.68 -9.96
C ARG A 24 -12.87 -1.09 -10.81
N GLY A 25 -12.85 -1.36 -12.11
CA GLY A 25 -11.70 -1.02 -12.97
C GLY A 25 -11.46 0.47 -13.19
N LEU A 26 -12.37 1.35 -12.76
CA LEU A 26 -12.17 2.81 -12.75
C LEU A 26 -11.95 3.41 -11.36
N ASP A 27 -12.03 2.62 -10.30
CA ASP A 27 -12.02 3.11 -8.90
C ASP A 27 -10.71 3.85 -8.58
N SER A 28 -9.55 3.26 -8.92
CA SER A 28 -8.24 3.88 -8.64
C SER A 28 -8.07 5.22 -9.36
N PHE A 29 -8.57 5.35 -10.60
CA PHE A 29 -8.50 6.59 -11.36
C PHE A 29 -9.43 7.66 -10.77
N ALA A 30 -10.66 7.29 -10.39
CA ALA A 30 -11.61 8.23 -9.78
C ALA A 30 -11.07 8.78 -8.44
N ALA A 31 -10.51 7.92 -7.60
CA ALA A 31 -9.87 8.30 -6.35
C ALA A 31 -8.68 9.25 -6.56
N PHE A 32 -7.79 8.93 -7.50
CA PHE A 32 -6.64 9.79 -7.81
C PHE A 32 -7.05 11.14 -8.43
N GLU A 33 -8.08 11.15 -9.28
CA GLU A 33 -8.65 12.37 -9.83
C GLU A 33 -9.25 13.26 -8.73
N GLU A 34 -9.95 12.67 -7.75
CA GLU A 34 -10.43 13.38 -6.57
C GLU A 34 -9.28 13.97 -5.75
N VAL A 35 -8.18 13.22 -5.55
CA VAL A 35 -6.99 13.70 -4.83
C VAL A 35 -6.47 15.01 -5.46
N LEU A 36 -6.33 15.05 -6.79
CA LEU A 36 -5.84 16.26 -7.48
C LEU A 36 -6.89 17.38 -7.55
N SER A 37 -8.16 17.03 -7.67
CA SER A 37 -9.28 17.98 -7.55
C SER A 37 -9.28 18.66 -6.18
N LEU A 38 -9.07 17.89 -5.11
CA LEU A 38 -8.94 18.41 -3.76
C LEU A 38 -7.71 19.32 -3.62
N ALA A 39 -6.55 18.95 -4.20
CA ALA A 39 -5.37 19.81 -4.23
C ALA A 39 -5.69 21.21 -4.80
N ARG A 40 -6.43 21.25 -5.92
CA ARG A 40 -6.87 22.50 -6.55
C ARG A 40 -7.88 23.26 -5.69
N SER A 41 -8.92 22.59 -5.20
CA SER A 41 -9.96 23.21 -4.37
C SER A 41 -9.39 23.85 -3.10
N GLN A 42 -8.38 23.20 -2.51
CA GLN A 42 -7.69 23.66 -1.31
C GLN A 42 -6.53 24.60 -1.60
N LYS A 43 -6.25 24.92 -2.88
CA LYS A 43 -5.14 25.78 -3.33
C LYS A 43 -3.80 25.34 -2.75
N ALA A 44 -3.50 24.04 -2.87
CA ALA A 44 -2.19 23.51 -2.51
C ALA A 44 -1.12 24.14 -3.41
N ASP A 45 0.07 24.33 -2.85
CA ASP A 45 1.24 24.78 -3.60
C ASP A 45 1.91 23.61 -4.35
N LEU A 46 1.85 22.41 -3.76
CA LEU A 46 2.35 21.18 -4.36
C LEU A 46 1.61 19.95 -3.82
N VAL A 47 1.71 18.84 -4.55
CA VAL A 47 1.25 17.51 -4.12
C VAL A 47 2.45 16.64 -3.81
N LEU A 48 2.43 15.95 -2.68
CA LEU A 48 3.45 14.98 -2.27
C LEU A 48 2.84 13.58 -2.27
N LEU A 49 3.39 12.70 -3.11
CA LEU A 49 3.00 11.29 -3.24
C LEU A 49 4.07 10.39 -2.63
N SER A 50 3.68 9.59 -1.64
CA SER A 50 4.62 8.78 -0.85
C SER A 50 4.83 7.36 -1.38
N GLY A 51 4.69 7.13 -2.69
CA GLY A 51 4.93 5.85 -3.36
C GLY A 51 3.66 5.13 -3.83
N ASP A 52 3.86 4.04 -4.57
CA ASP A 52 2.83 3.21 -5.21
C ASP A 52 1.77 4.04 -5.96
N VAL A 53 2.24 4.89 -6.87
CA VAL A 53 1.37 5.62 -7.79
C VAL A 53 0.70 4.63 -8.74
N PHE A 54 1.43 3.61 -9.19
CA PHE A 54 0.91 2.53 -10.04
C PHE A 54 0.85 1.21 -9.28
N HIS A 55 -0.17 0.39 -9.59
CA HIS A 55 -0.31 -0.94 -9.01
C HIS A 55 0.63 -1.97 -9.66
N ASP A 56 0.88 -1.85 -10.97
CA ASP A 56 1.79 -2.72 -11.69
C ASP A 56 3.07 -1.96 -12.02
N ASN A 57 4.23 -2.62 -11.86
CA ASN A 57 5.52 -2.06 -12.24
C ASN A 57 5.57 -1.62 -13.72
N LYS A 58 4.90 -2.41 -14.56
CA LYS A 58 4.71 -2.12 -15.99
C LYS A 58 3.24 -1.80 -16.22
N PRO A 59 2.79 -0.56 -15.93
CA PRO A 59 1.38 -0.21 -16.07
C PRO A 59 0.93 -0.40 -17.52
N SER A 60 -0.32 -0.83 -17.69
CA SER A 60 -0.89 -1.00 -19.03
C SER A 60 -0.91 0.34 -19.79
N ARG A 61 -0.95 0.27 -21.12
CA ARG A 61 -1.12 1.48 -21.97
C ARG A 61 -2.37 2.28 -21.58
N ARG A 62 -3.45 1.60 -21.20
CA ARG A 62 -4.70 2.24 -20.77
C ARG A 62 -4.48 2.99 -19.46
N THR A 63 -3.84 2.34 -18.49
CA THR A 63 -3.51 2.92 -17.19
C THR A 63 -2.61 4.14 -17.35
N LEU A 64 -1.48 4.00 -18.05
CA LEU A 64 -0.55 5.11 -18.26
C LEU A 64 -1.21 6.29 -18.99
N HIS A 65 -2.00 6.03 -20.03
CA HIS A 65 -2.72 7.08 -20.77
C HIS A 65 -3.70 7.83 -19.88
N LYS A 66 -4.54 7.11 -19.10
CA LYS A 66 -5.49 7.73 -18.16
C LYS A 66 -4.78 8.54 -17.08
N THR A 67 -3.69 8.03 -16.52
CA THR A 67 -2.89 8.75 -15.54
C THR A 67 -2.34 10.05 -16.11
N MET A 68 -1.76 10.02 -17.32
CA MET A 68 -1.27 11.21 -17.99
C MET A 68 -2.39 12.21 -18.32
N GLU A 69 -3.57 11.72 -18.71
CA GLU A 69 -4.75 12.56 -18.96
C GLU A 69 -5.18 13.32 -17.69
N ILE A 70 -5.30 12.61 -16.56
CA ILE A 70 -5.65 13.19 -15.25
C ILE A 70 -4.59 14.21 -14.84
N LEU A 71 -3.30 13.85 -14.89
CA LEU A 71 -2.21 14.76 -14.54
C LEU A 71 -2.23 16.03 -15.40
N ARG A 72 -2.42 15.91 -16.73
CA ARG A 72 -2.51 17.09 -17.60
C ARG A 72 -3.71 17.99 -17.27
N ARG A 73 -4.84 17.41 -16.87
CA ARG A 73 -6.06 18.17 -16.53
C ARG A 73 -5.89 18.96 -15.23
N TYR A 74 -5.21 18.41 -14.23
CA TYR A 74 -5.13 18.99 -12.90
C TYR A 74 -3.77 19.57 -12.52
N CYS A 75 -2.71 19.37 -13.29
CA CYS A 75 -1.36 19.87 -12.96
C CYS A 75 -0.83 20.94 -13.91
N MET A 76 -1.51 21.14 -15.05
CA MET A 76 -1.15 22.18 -16.02
C MET A 76 -2.13 23.35 -15.98
N GLY A 77 -1.60 24.54 -16.11
CA GLY A 77 -2.37 25.78 -16.06
C GLY A 77 -1.48 27.02 -16.09
N GLY A 78 -2.10 28.19 -16.01
CA GLY A 78 -1.41 29.48 -16.13
C GLY A 78 -1.01 30.13 -14.81
N GLU A 79 -1.29 29.50 -13.67
CA GLU A 79 -0.92 30.04 -12.37
C GLU A 79 0.60 29.89 -12.12
N SER A 80 1.21 30.84 -11.41
CA SER A 80 2.62 30.75 -11.06
C SER A 80 2.82 29.94 -9.77
N VAL A 81 3.79 29.03 -9.77
CA VAL A 81 4.22 28.32 -8.56
C VAL A 81 4.84 29.30 -7.55
N GLY A 82 4.31 29.32 -6.33
CA GLY A 82 4.62 30.33 -5.31
C GLY A 82 5.81 30.02 -4.40
N PHE A 83 6.61 28.99 -4.72
CA PHE A 83 7.80 28.61 -3.97
C PHE A 83 8.99 28.37 -4.91
N GLN A 84 10.20 28.30 -4.36
CA GLN A 84 11.44 28.06 -5.10
C GLN A 84 12.18 26.86 -4.53
N ILE A 85 12.92 26.14 -5.37
CA ILE A 85 13.87 25.12 -4.94
C ILE A 85 15.26 25.75 -4.91
N VAL A 86 15.89 25.78 -3.73
CA VAL A 86 17.19 26.42 -3.51
C VAL A 86 18.35 25.41 -3.43
N SER A 87 18.06 24.11 -3.37
CA SER A 87 19.06 23.04 -3.48
C SER A 87 19.51 22.83 -4.92
N ASP A 88 20.61 22.10 -5.12
CA ASP A 88 20.96 21.60 -6.45
C ASP A 88 19.90 20.59 -6.94
N GLN A 89 19.10 21.04 -7.89
CA GLN A 89 17.99 20.28 -8.44
C GLN A 89 18.47 19.04 -9.21
N LYS A 90 19.68 19.05 -9.78
CA LYS A 90 20.22 17.89 -10.51
C LYS A 90 20.61 16.74 -9.60
N GLU A 91 21.01 17.04 -8.36
CA GLU A 91 21.33 16.02 -7.38
C GLU A 91 20.06 15.45 -6.72
N CYS A 92 19.03 16.28 -6.56
CA CYS A 92 17.84 15.91 -5.78
C CYS A 92 16.69 15.39 -6.65
N LEU A 93 16.61 15.78 -7.92
CA LEU A 93 15.52 15.41 -8.84
C LEU A 93 16.06 14.60 -10.02
N ARG A 94 15.28 13.59 -10.42
CA ARG A 94 15.54 12.79 -11.64
C ARG A 94 14.96 13.46 -12.88
N SER A 95 15.17 14.77 -13.03
CA SER A 95 14.81 15.50 -14.24
C SER A 95 15.88 15.28 -15.30
N VAL A 96 15.62 14.35 -16.22
CA VAL A 96 16.58 13.97 -17.26
C VAL A 96 16.74 15.07 -18.32
N VAL A 97 15.66 15.81 -18.60
CA VAL A 97 15.61 16.77 -19.72
C VAL A 97 16.19 18.13 -19.33
N THR A 98 15.69 18.74 -18.26
CA THR A 98 16.08 20.10 -17.86
C THR A 98 17.09 20.10 -16.71
N GLY A 99 17.19 19.00 -15.95
CA GLY A 99 17.90 18.98 -14.68
C GLY A 99 17.29 19.90 -13.62
N ARG A 100 16.04 20.32 -13.84
CA ARG A 100 15.26 21.23 -12.99
C ARG A 100 13.86 20.66 -12.75
N ALA A 101 13.15 21.22 -11.79
CA ALA A 101 11.77 20.89 -11.52
C ALA A 101 10.88 21.22 -12.72
N ASN A 102 9.81 20.45 -12.85
CA ASN A 102 8.96 20.48 -14.03
C ASN A 102 8.29 21.84 -14.30
N TYR A 103 8.00 22.62 -13.25
CA TYR A 103 7.42 23.95 -13.34
C TYR A 103 8.42 25.05 -13.72
N GLU A 104 9.72 24.72 -13.79
CA GLU A 104 10.77 25.62 -14.28
C GLU A 104 11.11 25.39 -15.76
N ASP A 105 10.44 24.44 -16.42
CA ASP A 105 10.59 24.19 -17.86
C ASP A 105 9.85 25.26 -18.68
N GLU A 106 10.57 26.00 -19.51
CA GLU A 106 10.03 27.08 -20.36
C GLU A 106 9.00 26.59 -21.38
N TYR A 107 8.98 25.29 -21.71
CA TYR A 107 8.08 24.72 -22.73
C TYR A 107 6.79 24.14 -22.13
N TYR A 108 6.65 24.11 -20.81
CA TYR A 108 5.50 23.54 -20.11
C TYR A 108 4.94 24.50 -19.06
N SER A 109 3.61 24.65 -19.05
CA SER A 109 2.92 25.45 -18.04
C SER A 109 2.41 24.55 -16.91
N VAL A 110 3.31 24.18 -16.00
CA VAL A 110 2.96 23.43 -14.78
C VAL A 110 2.74 24.42 -13.64
N ASP A 111 1.58 24.35 -13.00
CA ASP A 111 1.16 25.25 -11.93
C ASP A 111 0.75 24.51 -10.65
N MET A 112 0.60 23.18 -10.69
CA MET A 112 0.49 22.32 -9.51
C MET A 112 1.54 21.20 -9.60
N PRO A 113 2.77 21.44 -9.12
CA PRO A 113 3.83 20.45 -9.17
C PRO A 113 3.56 19.28 -8.23
N ILE A 114 3.82 18.07 -8.73
CA ILE A 114 3.78 16.83 -7.93
C ILE A 114 5.21 16.41 -7.63
N PHE A 115 5.50 16.05 -6.39
CA PHE A 115 6.73 15.39 -5.96
C PHE A 115 6.38 13.97 -5.54
N ALA A 116 7.06 12.97 -6.09
CA ALA A 116 6.79 11.57 -5.81
C ALA A 116 8.07 10.79 -5.52
N ILE A 117 8.01 9.93 -4.51
CA ILE A 117 8.93 8.79 -4.39
C ILE A 117 8.27 7.56 -5.03
N HIS A 118 9.05 6.53 -5.34
CA HIS A 118 8.51 5.24 -5.77
C HIS A 118 8.22 4.35 -4.55
N GLY A 119 7.21 3.50 -4.66
CA GLY A 119 6.93 2.43 -3.72
C GLY A 119 7.49 1.08 -4.19
N ASN A 120 6.93 -0.02 -3.67
CA ASN A 120 7.34 -1.39 -4.02
C ASN A 120 6.68 -1.92 -5.29
N HIS A 121 5.53 -1.38 -5.70
CA HIS A 121 4.88 -1.78 -6.95
C HIS A 121 5.45 -1.07 -8.18
N ASP A 122 5.85 0.19 -8.03
CA ASP A 122 6.43 1.02 -9.09
C ASP A 122 7.94 1.23 -8.92
N ASP A 123 8.63 0.24 -8.36
CA ASP A 123 10.09 0.27 -8.15
C ASP A 123 10.90 0.27 -9.47
N PRO A 124 12.12 0.82 -9.50
CA PRO A 124 12.92 0.80 -10.71
C PRO A 124 13.35 -0.62 -11.11
N THR A 125 12.92 -1.08 -12.29
CA THR A 125 13.29 -2.40 -12.84
C THR A 125 14.10 -2.26 -14.13
N ARG A 126 14.76 -3.35 -14.57
CA ARG A 126 15.48 -3.40 -15.84
C ARG A 126 14.52 -3.93 -16.91
N ASP A 127 14.29 -3.14 -17.96
CA ASP A 127 13.49 -3.57 -19.11
C ASP A 127 14.37 -3.71 -20.36
N GLY A 128 15.10 -4.83 -20.45
CA GLY A 128 15.97 -5.17 -21.59
C GLY A 128 17.27 -4.37 -21.73
N GLY A 129 17.44 -3.29 -20.98
CA GLY A 129 18.63 -2.42 -20.98
C GLY A 129 19.47 -2.44 -19.69
N THR A 130 20.53 -1.61 -19.67
CA THR A 130 21.39 -1.41 -18.49
C THR A 130 20.82 -0.40 -17.50
N GLU A 131 19.81 0.38 -17.91
CA GLU A 131 19.17 1.37 -17.07
C GLU A 131 18.08 0.72 -16.20
N LEU A 132 17.97 1.22 -14.97
CA LEU A 132 16.86 0.91 -14.07
C LEU A 132 15.84 2.02 -14.23
N LEU A 133 14.64 1.72 -14.68
CA LEU A 133 13.57 2.69 -14.88
C LEU A 133 12.33 2.28 -14.10
N SER A 134 11.70 3.25 -13.46
CA SER A 134 10.36 3.13 -12.87
C SER A 134 9.32 3.70 -13.82
N ALA A 135 8.05 3.32 -13.66
CA ALA A 135 6.94 4.01 -14.29
C ALA A 135 6.93 5.53 -13.98
N LEU A 136 7.48 5.94 -12.83
CA LEU A 136 7.65 7.36 -12.47
C LEU A 136 8.68 8.08 -13.35
N ASP A 137 9.71 7.39 -13.86
CA ASP A 137 10.67 7.99 -14.80
C ASP A 137 9.96 8.38 -16.11
N LEU A 138 8.94 7.62 -16.55
CA LEU A 138 8.12 7.96 -17.74
C LEU A 138 7.26 9.22 -17.52
N LEU A 139 6.71 9.38 -16.33
CA LEU A 139 5.96 10.59 -15.97
C LEU A 139 6.89 11.80 -15.79
N SER A 140 8.09 11.58 -15.23
CA SER A 140 9.14 12.60 -15.05
C SER A 140 9.65 13.12 -16.40
N VAL A 141 10.01 12.24 -17.34
CA VAL A 141 10.49 12.66 -18.68
C VAL A 141 9.40 13.37 -19.49
N SER A 142 8.12 13.10 -19.19
CA SER A 142 6.97 13.79 -19.78
C SER A 142 6.63 15.11 -19.08
N ASN A 143 7.45 15.53 -18.13
CA ASN A 143 7.32 16.75 -17.33
C ASN A 143 6.03 16.83 -16.49
N LEU A 144 5.45 15.68 -16.12
CA LEU A 144 4.20 15.61 -15.35
C LEU A 144 4.42 15.52 -13.83
N ILE A 145 5.55 14.95 -13.39
CA ILE A 145 5.90 14.81 -11.97
C ILE A 145 7.38 15.11 -11.74
N ASN A 146 7.73 15.45 -10.51
CA ASN A 146 9.11 15.54 -10.02
C ASN A 146 9.44 14.26 -9.25
N TYR A 147 10.19 13.36 -9.87
CA TYR A 147 10.62 12.12 -9.22
C TYR A 147 11.89 12.36 -8.38
N PHE A 148 11.82 12.05 -7.08
CA PHE A 148 12.91 12.27 -6.12
C PHE A 148 13.09 11.08 -5.18
N GLY A 149 14.16 11.09 -4.38
CA GLY A 149 14.38 10.09 -3.32
C GLY A 149 14.72 8.69 -3.81
N ARG A 150 15.21 8.54 -5.05
CA ARG A 150 15.64 7.27 -5.63
C ARG A 150 17.09 6.92 -5.27
N GLN A 151 17.31 5.67 -4.88
CA GLN A 151 18.61 5.17 -4.42
C GLN A 151 19.36 4.48 -5.56
N ASP A 152 20.34 5.16 -6.15
CA ASP A 152 21.14 4.61 -7.25
C ASP A 152 22.19 3.59 -6.78
N GLN A 153 22.70 3.75 -5.55
CA GLN A 153 23.66 2.84 -4.96
C GLN A 153 22.97 1.83 -4.03
N VAL A 154 23.18 0.55 -4.31
CA VAL A 154 22.59 -0.55 -3.54
C VAL A 154 23.21 -0.69 -2.14
N ASP A 155 24.49 -0.32 -1.98
CA ASP A 155 25.28 -0.59 -0.78
C ASP A 155 25.56 0.64 0.10
N ASN A 156 25.09 1.82 -0.31
CA ASN A 156 25.27 3.09 0.40
C ASN A 156 24.08 4.00 0.10
N VAL A 157 23.22 4.20 1.09
CA VAL A 157 22.01 5.02 0.94
C VAL A 157 22.33 6.42 1.43
N GLN A 158 22.27 7.38 0.52
CA GLN A 158 22.45 8.79 0.81
C GLN A 158 21.14 9.51 0.51
N VAL A 159 20.54 10.09 1.54
CA VAL A 159 19.27 10.81 1.45
C VAL A 159 19.56 12.31 1.43
N SER A 160 19.41 12.92 0.26
CA SER A 160 19.56 14.37 0.05
C SER A 160 18.19 15.06 0.07
N PRO A 161 18.05 16.23 0.74
CA PRO A 161 16.79 16.96 0.76
C PRO A 161 16.60 17.83 -0.49
N VAL A 162 15.36 17.91 -0.98
CA VAL A 162 14.91 19.01 -1.83
C VAL A 162 14.62 20.20 -0.93
N LEU A 163 15.34 21.30 -1.08
CA LEU A 163 15.21 22.49 -0.23
C LEU A 163 14.21 23.48 -0.85
N LEU A 164 13.02 23.59 -0.25
CA LEU A 164 11.93 24.45 -0.69
C LEU A 164 11.88 25.74 0.12
N GLN A 165 11.66 26.87 -0.53
CA GLN A 165 11.47 28.16 0.12
C GLN A 165 10.21 28.87 -0.41
N LYS A 166 9.31 29.25 0.50
CA LYS A 166 8.14 30.08 0.22
C LYS A 166 8.09 31.26 1.19
N GLY A 167 8.39 32.45 0.68
CA GLY A 167 8.58 33.64 1.51
C GLY A 167 9.67 33.40 2.56
N GLY A 168 9.31 33.56 3.84
CA GLY A 168 10.19 33.26 4.98
C GLY A 168 10.18 31.80 5.46
N THR A 169 9.33 30.93 4.90
CA THR A 169 9.25 29.52 5.30
C THR A 169 10.20 28.67 4.47
N LYS A 170 11.00 27.86 5.16
CA LYS A 170 12.02 26.95 4.59
C LYS A 170 11.69 25.51 4.96
N VAL A 171 11.56 24.63 3.96
CA VAL A 171 11.21 23.22 4.13
C VAL A 171 12.28 22.35 3.47
N ALA A 172 12.82 21.39 4.22
CA ALA A 172 13.72 20.37 3.70
C ALA A 172 12.93 19.07 3.49
N LEU A 173 12.68 18.73 2.23
CA LEU A 173 11.91 17.56 1.83
C LEU A 173 12.85 16.39 1.55
N TYR A 174 12.92 15.44 2.48
CA TYR A 174 13.65 14.18 2.36
C TYR A 174 12.73 13.10 1.80
N GLY A 175 13.23 12.32 0.85
CA GLY A 175 12.49 11.21 0.25
C GLY A 175 13.35 9.95 0.18
N MET A 176 12.75 8.81 0.48
CA MET A 176 13.35 7.51 0.30
C MET A 176 12.34 6.57 -0.36
N GLY A 177 12.54 6.30 -1.65
CA GLY A 177 11.78 5.29 -2.36
C GLY A 177 11.97 3.90 -1.77
N SER A 178 11.03 3.01 -2.06
CA SER A 178 10.97 1.69 -1.43
C SER A 178 12.24 0.88 -1.67
N MET A 179 12.70 0.22 -0.61
CA MET A 179 13.74 -0.79 -0.63
C MET A 179 13.22 -2.03 0.10
N ARG A 180 13.81 -3.20 -0.16
CA ARG A 180 13.47 -4.39 0.64
C ARG A 180 13.79 -4.14 2.11
N ASP A 181 12.83 -4.31 3.01
CA ASP A 181 12.96 -3.93 4.43
C ASP A 181 14.17 -4.58 5.10
N GLU A 182 14.37 -5.89 4.91
CA GLU A 182 15.53 -6.62 5.46
C GLU A 182 16.88 -6.00 5.04
N ARG A 183 16.96 -5.55 3.78
CA ARG A 183 18.16 -4.91 3.25
C ARG A 183 18.35 -3.54 3.90
N LEU A 184 17.30 -2.73 3.97
CA LEU A 184 17.35 -1.42 4.60
C LEU A 184 17.77 -1.53 6.06
N ASN A 185 17.18 -2.47 6.80
CA ASN A 185 17.49 -2.75 8.20
C ASN A 185 18.98 -3.12 8.38
N ARG A 186 19.51 -4.01 7.51
CA ARG A 186 20.94 -4.35 7.50
C ARG A 186 21.82 -3.13 7.21
N MET A 187 21.43 -2.26 6.28
CA MET A 187 22.18 -1.05 5.98
C MET A 187 22.15 -0.03 7.11
N TRP A 188 21.03 0.09 7.81
CA TRP A 188 20.92 0.94 8.99
C TRP A 188 21.83 0.46 10.12
N GLN A 189 21.80 -0.84 10.43
CA GLN A 189 22.69 -1.45 11.42
C GLN A 189 24.17 -1.29 11.03
N GLY A 190 24.47 -1.40 9.73
CA GLY A 190 25.80 -1.18 9.17
C GLY A 190 26.24 0.29 9.09
N LYS A 191 25.41 1.26 9.52
CA LYS A 191 25.65 2.71 9.41
C LYS A 191 25.92 3.18 7.97
N LYS A 192 25.27 2.52 7.01
CA LYS A 192 25.35 2.80 5.56
C LYS A 192 24.22 3.68 5.04
N VAL A 193 23.34 4.15 5.92
CA VAL A 193 22.30 5.13 5.63
C VAL A 193 22.77 6.49 6.17
N LYS A 194 22.86 7.49 5.30
CA LYS A 194 23.31 8.84 5.63
C LYS A 194 22.29 9.86 5.16
N PHE A 195 21.92 10.77 6.06
CA PHE A 195 21.09 11.92 5.74
C PHE A 195 21.99 13.14 5.59
N LEU A 196 21.93 13.79 4.43
CA LEU A 196 22.63 15.06 4.23
C LEU A 196 21.81 16.19 4.85
N ARG A 197 22.48 17.10 5.54
CA ARG A 197 21.83 18.28 6.11
C ARG A 197 22.28 19.51 5.34
N PRO A 198 21.37 20.47 5.09
CA PRO A 198 21.78 21.77 4.60
C PRO A 198 22.74 22.42 5.61
N GLU A 199 23.64 23.27 5.13
CA GLU A 199 24.52 24.06 6.01
C GLU A 199 23.68 24.89 6.98
N GLU A 200 24.19 25.06 8.21
CA GLU A 200 23.46 25.78 9.26
C GLU A 200 23.22 27.24 8.84
N ASP A 201 21.95 27.61 8.79
CA ASP A 201 21.45 28.95 8.43
C ASP A 201 20.68 29.52 9.64
N ASP A 202 20.64 30.84 9.76
CA ASP A 202 19.96 31.57 10.84
C ASP A 202 18.46 31.21 10.93
N ASN A 203 17.87 30.78 9.81
CA ASN A 203 16.50 30.28 9.73
C ASN A 203 16.47 28.74 9.65
N ARG A 204 16.01 28.10 10.73
CA ARG A 204 15.85 26.63 10.82
C ARG A 204 14.85 26.09 9.78
N TRP A 205 15.27 25.05 9.09
CA TRP A 205 14.46 24.26 8.15
C TRP A 205 13.41 23.41 8.89
N PHE A 206 12.20 23.36 8.35
CA PHE A 206 11.19 22.35 8.71
C PHE A 206 11.45 21.07 7.90
N ASN A 207 11.67 19.95 8.58
CA ASN A 207 12.18 18.73 7.97
C ASN A 207 11.05 17.70 7.79
N ILE A 208 10.74 17.39 6.53
CA ILE A 208 9.76 16.35 6.17
C ILE A 208 10.53 15.13 5.67
N PHE A 209 10.24 13.95 6.20
CA PHE A 209 10.77 12.71 5.67
C PHE A 209 9.65 11.84 5.10
N THR A 210 9.74 11.51 3.82
CA THR A 210 8.78 10.68 3.09
C THR A 210 9.43 9.32 2.83
N LEU A 211 8.79 8.24 3.26
CA LEU A 211 9.25 6.88 3.03
C LEU A 211 8.10 5.94 2.68
N HIS A 212 8.45 4.82 2.05
CA HIS A 212 7.51 3.78 1.64
C HIS A 212 8.03 2.41 2.08
N GLN A 213 7.72 2.00 3.31
CA GLN A 213 8.27 0.79 3.96
C GLN A 213 7.27 0.21 4.96
N ASN A 214 7.44 -1.07 5.33
CA ASN A 214 6.68 -1.68 6.41
C ASN A 214 6.91 -0.95 7.74
N ARG A 215 5.84 -0.65 8.46
CA ARG A 215 5.90 -0.04 9.81
C ARG A 215 5.99 -1.12 10.88
N ASP A 216 6.72 -0.85 11.97
CA ASP A 216 6.78 -1.79 13.10
C ASP A 216 5.44 -1.85 13.86
N LEU A 217 4.60 -2.80 13.44
CA LEU A 217 3.35 -3.18 14.08
C LEU A 217 3.45 -4.58 14.72
N GLY A 218 4.66 -4.98 15.14
CA GLY A 218 4.93 -6.33 15.65
C GLY A 218 5.28 -7.34 14.55
N ARG A 219 5.51 -6.89 13.30
CA ARG A 219 5.86 -7.71 12.12
C ARG A 219 7.27 -8.35 12.18
N GLY A 220 7.99 -8.17 13.29
CA GLY A 220 9.34 -8.71 13.52
C GLY A 220 10.44 -7.69 13.24
N SER A 221 11.59 -7.86 13.89
CA SER A 221 12.62 -6.80 13.98
C SER A 221 13.37 -6.50 12.68
N LYS A 222 13.18 -7.28 11.61
CA LYS A 222 13.94 -7.18 10.35
C LYS A 222 13.11 -6.78 9.12
N ASN A 223 11.79 -7.00 9.14
CA ASN A 223 10.90 -6.79 8.00
C ASN A 223 10.09 -5.49 8.14
N CYS A 224 10.68 -4.50 8.81
CA CYS A 224 10.06 -3.19 9.01
C CYS A 224 11.12 -2.14 9.34
N VAL A 225 10.73 -0.88 9.17
CA VAL A 225 11.46 0.28 9.67
C VAL A 225 10.93 0.63 11.07
N HIS A 226 11.85 0.76 12.01
CA HIS A 226 11.57 1.16 13.39
C HIS A 226 11.61 2.67 13.50
N GLU A 227 10.74 3.26 14.31
CA GLU A 227 10.75 4.72 14.54
C GLU A 227 12.10 5.21 15.09
N SER A 228 12.81 4.39 15.87
CA SER A 228 14.14 4.69 16.41
C SER A 228 15.24 4.77 15.35
N MET A 229 14.98 4.29 14.13
CA MET A 229 15.92 4.43 13.01
C MET A 229 15.91 5.86 12.48
N ILE A 230 14.74 6.51 12.49
CA ILE A 230 14.54 7.83 11.89
C ILE A 230 15.27 8.91 12.73
N PRO A 231 16.00 9.83 12.10
CA PRO A 231 16.71 10.88 12.84
C PRO A 231 15.76 11.78 13.64
N GLU A 232 16.09 12.03 14.91
CA GLU A 232 15.29 12.85 15.84
C GLU A 232 15.12 14.32 15.42
N TRP A 233 15.94 14.82 14.49
CA TRP A 233 15.82 16.20 14.00
C TRP A 233 14.76 16.37 12.90
N MET A 234 14.12 15.29 12.46
CA MET A 234 12.92 15.38 11.62
C MET A 234 11.78 16.06 12.37
N ASP A 235 10.87 16.72 11.65
CA ASP A 235 9.70 17.35 12.27
C ASP A 235 8.41 16.58 11.93
N LEU A 236 8.30 16.09 10.69
CA LEU A 236 7.18 15.28 10.22
C LEU A 236 7.67 14.12 9.34
N VAL A 237 7.16 12.92 9.59
CA VAL A 237 7.36 11.73 8.77
C VAL A 237 6.05 11.40 8.07
N VAL A 238 6.09 11.27 6.74
CA VAL A 238 4.97 10.81 5.91
C VAL A 238 5.25 9.37 5.49
N TRP A 239 4.41 8.46 5.98
CA TRP A 239 4.60 7.02 5.85
C TRP A 239 3.65 6.45 4.79
N GLY A 240 4.19 6.04 3.63
CA GLY A 240 3.48 5.25 2.61
C GLY A 240 3.61 3.74 2.85
N HIS A 241 3.15 2.89 1.93
CA HIS A 241 3.11 1.42 2.00
C HIS A 241 1.98 0.86 2.87
N GLU A 242 1.77 1.42 4.07
CA GLU A 242 0.69 0.95 4.95
C GLU A 242 -0.66 1.53 4.49
N HIS A 243 -1.57 0.67 4.03
CA HIS A 243 -2.86 1.06 3.44
C HIS A 243 -3.93 1.51 4.45
N GLU A 244 -3.74 1.21 5.74
CA GLU A 244 -4.63 1.68 6.81
C GLU A 244 -4.55 3.21 6.94
N CYS A 245 -5.70 3.88 6.88
CA CYS A 245 -5.75 5.34 6.98
C CYS A 245 -5.57 5.80 8.44
N LEU A 246 -4.39 6.38 8.72
CA LEU A 246 -3.99 6.98 10.00
C LEU A 246 -3.40 8.39 9.73
N ILE A 247 -4.13 9.19 8.95
CA ILE A 247 -3.66 10.48 8.42
C ILE A 247 -3.36 11.51 9.52
N THR A 248 -4.09 11.48 10.64
CA THR A 248 -3.88 12.42 11.75
C THR A 248 -2.50 12.20 12.37
N PRO A 249 -1.67 13.25 12.54
CA PRO A 249 -0.31 13.07 13.04
C PRO A 249 -0.29 12.44 14.44
N GLN A 250 0.46 11.35 14.57
CA GLN A 250 0.74 10.66 15.83
C GLN A 250 2.13 11.06 16.32
N GLU A 251 2.29 11.24 17.63
CA GLU A 251 3.63 11.45 18.21
C GLU A 251 4.43 10.14 18.13
N SER A 252 5.70 10.23 17.74
CA SER A 252 6.59 9.07 17.78
C SER A 252 6.76 8.57 19.22
N LEU A 253 6.89 7.26 19.40
CA LEU A 253 7.16 6.65 20.69
C LEU A 253 8.60 6.92 21.19
N VAL A 254 9.51 7.26 20.27
CA VAL A 254 10.95 7.38 20.55
C VAL A 254 11.49 8.75 20.17
N GLY A 255 10.97 9.37 19.12
CA GLY A 255 11.45 10.66 18.61
C GLY A 255 10.60 11.87 19.02
N THR A 256 11.07 13.05 18.65
CA THR A 256 10.36 14.34 18.80
C THR A 256 9.50 14.70 17.58
N PHE A 257 9.55 13.89 16.52
CA PHE A 257 8.79 14.06 15.29
C PHE A 257 7.39 13.46 15.39
N ARG A 258 6.53 13.85 14.46
CA ARG A 258 5.20 13.26 14.28
C ARG A 258 5.15 12.40 13.02
N ILE A 259 4.32 11.36 13.04
CA ILE A 259 4.12 10.44 11.92
C ILE A 259 2.70 10.63 11.40
N SER A 260 2.57 10.83 10.10
CA SER A 260 1.30 10.78 9.38
C SER A 260 1.36 9.62 8.40
N GLN A 261 0.36 8.72 8.46
CA GLN A 261 0.23 7.58 7.56
C GLN A 261 -1.08 7.78 6.77
N PRO A 262 -1.03 8.38 5.57
CA PRO A 262 -2.24 8.75 4.85
C PRO A 262 -3.15 7.55 4.53
N GLY A 263 -2.56 6.37 4.30
CA GLY A 263 -3.28 5.21 3.78
C GLY A 263 -3.53 5.32 2.27
N SER A 264 -3.87 4.19 1.66
CA SER A 264 -4.13 4.11 0.22
C SER A 264 -5.38 4.86 -0.20
N SER A 265 -5.47 5.25 -1.47
CA SER A 265 -6.69 5.85 -2.03
C SER A 265 -7.67 4.82 -2.61
N VAL A 266 -7.33 3.53 -2.62
CA VAL A 266 -8.19 2.43 -3.06
C VAL A 266 -7.92 1.18 -2.22
N ALA A 267 -8.95 0.37 -1.97
CA ALA A 267 -8.79 -0.90 -1.26
C ALA A 267 -8.21 -1.98 -2.19
N THR A 268 -6.94 -2.36 -1.96
CA THR A 268 -6.26 -3.42 -2.72
C THR A 268 -6.47 -4.80 -2.11
N SER A 269 -6.81 -4.83 -0.82
CA SER A 269 -7.10 -6.03 -0.04
C SER A 269 -8.37 -5.88 0.81
N LEU A 270 -9.02 -7.02 1.10
CA LEU A 270 -10.24 -7.06 1.92
C LEU A 270 -9.90 -7.26 3.40
N THR A 271 -9.08 -6.37 3.96
CA THR A 271 -8.62 -6.41 5.37
C THR A 271 -9.28 -5.32 6.22
N GLN A 272 -9.23 -5.47 7.54
CA GLN A 272 -9.86 -4.50 8.46
C GLN A 272 -9.25 -3.09 8.36
N GLY A 273 -7.94 -2.99 8.11
CA GLY A 273 -7.26 -1.70 7.95
C GLY A 273 -7.76 -0.92 6.72
N GLU A 274 -8.10 -1.65 5.65
CA GLU A 274 -8.61 -1.09 4.40
C GLU A 274 -10.08 -0.66 4.47
N GLY A 275 -10.84 -1.20 5.42
CA GLY A 275 -12.25 -0.84 5.65
C GLY A 275 -12.46 0.55 6.27
N ARG A 276 -11.40 1.23 6.69
CA ARG A 276 -11.51 2.61 7.22
C ARG A 276 -11.72 3.62 6.10
N GLN A 277 -12.48 4.67 6.40
CA GLN A 277 -12.65 5.81 5.49
C GLN A 277 -11.28 6.36 5.08
N LYS A 278 -11.02 6.41 3.77
CA LYS A 278 -9.77 6.92 3.21
C LYS A 278 -9.79 8.46 3.19
N HIS A 279 -8.62 9.07 3.39
CA HIS A 279 -8.47 10.52 3.50
C HIS A 279 -7.21 10.98 2.77
N VAL A 280 -7.19 12.26 2.40
CA VAL A 280 -5.98 13.01 2.06
C VAL A 280 -5.65 14.02 3.15
N GLY A 281 -4.39 14.44 3.23
CA GLY A 281 -3.92 15.46 4.16
C GLY A 281 -3.65 16.79 3.49
N ILE A 282 -4.11 17.90 4.06
CA ILE A 282 -3.66 19.25 3.71
C ILE A 282 -2.72 19.75 4.80
N LEU A 283 -1.43 19.76 4.49
CA LEU A 283 -0.35 20.19 5.37
C LEU A 283 -0.04 21.66 5.12
N ASP A 284 -0.39 22.52 6.07
CA ASP A 284 0.03 23.93 6.09
C ASP A 284 1.29 24.07 6.93
N ILE A 285 2.39 24.57 6.35
CA ILE A 285 3.67 24.80 7.03
C ILE A 285 4.00 26.28 7.04
N ARG A 286 4.29 26.84 8.22
CA ARG A 286 4.69 28.23 8.40
C ARG A 286 5.84 28.34 9.39
N GLY A 287 7.01 28.74 8.92
CA GLY A 287 8.25 28.66 9.69
C GLY A 287 8.54 27.21 10.09
N GLN A 288 8.54 26.94 11.40
CA GLN A 288 8.75 25.61 11.97
C GLN A 288 7.46 24.95 12.48
N GLN A 289 6.31 25.62 12.34
CA GLN A 289 5.03 25.10 12.79
C GLN A 289 4.26 24.53 11.61
N PHE A 290 3.48 23.48 11.87
CA PHE A 290 2.61 22.90 10.87
C PHE A 290 1.22 22.61 11.43
N ARG A 291 0.25 22.52 10.51
CA ARG A 291 -1.09 22.02 10.77
C ARG A 291 -1.47 21.05 9.66
N LEU A 292 -1.89 19.86 10.02
CA LEU A 292 -2.40 18.87 9.08
C LEU A 292 -3.94 18.78 9.21
N LYS A 293 -4.66 19.13 8.15
CA LYS A 293 -6.12 18.96 8.05
C LYS A 293 -6.42 17.70 7.24
N SER A 294 -7.16 16.77 7.84
CA SER A 294 -7.67 15.59 7.14
C SER A 294 -8.91 15.95 6.31
N ILE A 295 -9.01 15.41 5.08
CA ILE A 295 -10.16 15.54 4.20
C ILE A 295 -10.55 14.14 3.70
N PRO A 296 -11.79 13.66 3.96
CA PRO A 296 -12.22 12.35 3.48
C PRO A 296 -12.37 12.35 1.95
N LEU A 297 -12.03 11.21 1.34
CA LEU A 297 -12.29 10.96 -0.07
C LEU A 297 -13.73 10.45 -0.24
N GLY A 298 -14.49 11.03 -1.15
CA GLY A 298 -15.87 10.64 -1.46
C GLY A 298 -16.00 9.69 -2.64
N SER A 299 -14.99 9.59 -3.50
CA SER A 299 -14.99 8.71 -4.68
C SER A 299 -14.48 7.29 -4.41
N VAL A 300 -14.09 6.99 -3.17
CA VAL A 300 -13.63 5.67 -2.76
C VAL A 300 -14.83 4.76 -2.50
N ARG A 301 -14.84 3.59 -3.12
CA ARG A 301 -15.89 2.58 -2.94
C ARG A 301 -15.99 2.17 -1.47
N GLY A 302 -17.21 2.21 -0.93
CA GLY A 302 -17.48 1.78 0.44
C GLY A 302 -17.06 0.34 0.67
N PHE A 303 -16.53 0.04 1.86
CA PHE A 303 -16.10 -1.31 2.23
C PHE A 303 -16.70 -1.71 3.58
N ALA A 304 -17.69 -2.60 3.53
CA ALA A 304 -18.36 -3.18 4.68
C ALA A 304 -17.62 -4.43 5.18
N ILE A 305 -17.37 -4.49 6.49
CA ILE A 305 -16.77 -5.66 7.12
C ILE A 305 -17.66 -6.07 8.30
N GLY A 306 -18.00 -7.35 8.37
CA GLY A 306 -18.71 -7.94 9.50
C GLY A 306 -18.02 -9.20 9.99
N ASP A 307 -18.28 -9.56 11.25
CA ASP A 307 -17.82 -10.78 11.91
C ASP A 307 -19.02 -11.55 12.43
N VAL A 308 -19.13 -12.84 12.09
CA VAL A 308 -20.22 -13.73 12.52
C VAL A 308 -19.65 -15.01 13.08
N SER A 309 -20.18 -15.44 14.23
CA SER A 309 -19.89 -16.73 14.83
C SER A 309 -21.06 -17.69 14.64
N LEU A 310 -20.85 -18.74 13.83
CA LEU A 310 -21.87 -19.77 13.62
C LEU A 310 -22.15 -20.55 14.91
N THR A 311 -21.13 -20.71 15.74
CA THR A 311 -21.23 -21.35 17.06
C THR A 311 -22.19 -20.58 17.97
N GLU A 312 -22.04 -19.26 18.05
CA GLU A 312 -22.91 -18.40 18.87
C GLU A 312 -24.34 -18.35 18.34
N LEU A 313 -24.52 -18.37 17.01
CA LEU A 313 -25.84 -18.43 16.37
C LEU A 313 -26.57 -19.76 16.63
N ALA A 314 -25.85 -20.87 16.81
CA ALA A 314 -26.43 -22.15 17.18
C ALA A 314 -26.74 -22.24 18.69
N GLU A 315 -25.86 -21.70 19.55
CA GLU A 315 -26.06 -21.66 21.01
C GLU A 315 -27.17 -20.69 21.45
N GLY A 316 -27.36 -19.59 20.70
CA GLY A 316 -28.36 -18.54 20.96
C GLY A 316 -29.82 -18.95 20.72
N GLY A 317 -30.05 -20.14 20.15
CA GLY A 317 -31.38 -20.77 20.06
C GLY A 317 -32.04 -20.72 18.67
N THR A 318 -32.31 -21.91 18.14
CA THR A 318 -33.27 -22.26 17.04
C THR A 318 -32.95 -21.95 15.58
N VAL A 319 -31.92 -21.17 15.21
CA VAL A 319 -31.70 -20.82 13.79
C VAL A 319 -30.83 -21.84 13.04
N LEU A 320 -29.78 -22.36 13.68
CA LEU A 320 -28.86 -23.34 13.09
C LEU A 320 -28.81 -24.59 13.97
N ASP A 321 -29.21 -25.73 13.40
CA ASP A 321 -29.16 -27.05 14.05
C ASP A 321 -28.25 -27.95 13.21
N ILE A 322 -27.20 -28.47 13.84
CA ILE A 322 -26.15 -29.28 13.19
C ILE A 322 -26.73 -30.56 12.60
N GLU A 323 -27.82 -31.07 13.19
CA GLU A 323 -28.46 -32.32 12.76
C GLU A 323 -29.45 -32.12 11.59
N ASP A 324 -29.69 -30.88 11.15
CA ASP A 324 -30.67 -30.62 10.11
C ASP A 324 -30.13 -30.87 8.69
N PRO A 325 -30.85 -31.67 7.87
CA PRO A 325 -30.45 -31.92 6.48
C PRO A 325 -30.42 -30.67 5.57
N LYS A 326 -31.01 -29.55 5.99
CA LYS A 326 -31.03 -28.24 5.30
C LYS A 326 -30.13 -27.19 5.97
N LEU A 327 -29.19 -27.61 6.81
CA LEU A 327 -28.27 -26.71 7.51
C LEU A 327 -27.57 -25.73 6.55
N GLU A 328 -27.06 -26.19 5.40
CA GLU A 328 -26.38 -25.33 4.43
C GLU A 328 -27.31 -24.25 3.84
N GLU A 329 -28.58 -24.58 3.59
CA GLU A 329 -29.58 -23.64 3.07
C GLU A 329 -29.83 -22.52 4.10
N ARG A 330 -30.07 -22.91 5.36
CA ARG A 330 -30.30 -21.96 6.46
C ARG A 330 -29.07 -21.12 6.79
N MET A 331 -27.88 -21.72 6.80
CA MET A 331 -26.62 -20.99 6.94
C MET A 331 -26.49 -19.93 5.84
N GLY A 332 -26.80 -20.31 4.60
CA GLY A 332 -26.80 -19.38 3.47
C GLY A 332 -27.77 -18.22 3.67
N ASP A 333 -28.97 -18.47 4.18
CA ASP A 333 -29.98 -17.42 4.37
C ASP A 333 -29.65 -16.47 5.54
N VAL A 334 -29.08 -16.99 6.63
CA VAL A 334 -28.61 -16.16 7.76
C VAL A 334 -27.44 -15.27 7.35
N LEU A 335 -26.44 -15.85 6.68
CA LEU A 335 -25.29 -15.09 6.20
C LEU A 335 -25.71 -14.07 5.13
N ALA A 336 -26.71 -14.40 4.31
CA ALA A 336 -27.25 -13.47 3.33
C ALA A 336 -27.92 -12.27 3.99
N ALA A 337 -28.75 -12.50 5.01
CA ALA A 337 -29.38 -11.42 5.78
C ALA A 337 -28.34 -10.50 6.44
N GLU A 338 -27.22 -11.06 6.94
CA GLU A 338 -26.13 -10.24 7.49
C GLU A 338 -25.43 -9.39 6.43
N VAL A 339 -25.21 -9.94 5.23
CA VAL A 339 -24.66 -9.18 4.08
C VAL A 339 -25.61 -8.05 3.68
N GLU A 340 -26.91 -8.30 3.59
CA GLU A 340 -27.91 -7.28 3.28
C GLU A 340 -27.92 -6.15 4.33
N ASN A 341 -27.82 -6.52 5.61
CA ASN A 341 -27.69 -5.54 6.70
C ASN A 341 -26.44 -4.69 6.53
N LEU A 342 -25.27 -5.29 6.26
CA LEU A 342 -24.02 -4.58 6.04
C LEU A 342 -24.09 -3.59 4.88
N VAL A 343 -24.69 -4.00 3.76
CA VAL A 343 -24.87 -3.14 2.57
C VAL A 343 -25.82 -1.97 2.87
N SER A 344 -26.88 -2.21 3.65
CA SER A 344 -27.87 -1.17 3.98
C SER A 344 -27.31 0.03 4.76
N TYR A 345 -26.18 -0.13 5.47
CA TYR A 345 -25.52 0.95 6.20
C TYR A 345 -24.81 1.96 5.29
N PHE A 346 -24.55 1.62 4.04
CA PHE A 346 -23.91 2.52 3.09
C PHE A 346 -24.98 3.30 2.32
N GLU A 347 -25.23 4.54 2.75
CA GLU A 347 -26.01 5.48 1.95
C GLU A 347 -25.18 5.93 0.74
N CYS A 348 -25.77 5.88 -0.45
CA CYS A 348 -25.12 6.31 -1.69
C CYS A 348 -24.80 7.81 -1.63
N MET A 349 -23.55 8.15 -1.31
CA MET A 349 -23.05 9.51 -1.43
C MET A 349 -22.70 9.79 -2.89
N SER A 350 -23.51 10.61 -3.57
CA SER A 350 -23.18 11.11 -4.90
C SER A 350 -22.15 12.23 -4.80
N VAL A 351 -20.97 12.06 -5.42
CA VAL A 351 -20.01 13.15 -5.61
C VAL A 351 -20.19 13.73 -7.01
N GLU A 352 -20.42 15.04 -7.11
CA GLU A 352 -20.95 15.69 -8.32
C GLU A 352 -19.98 15.74 -9.53
N ASN A 353 -18.68 15.47 -9.37
CA ASN A 353 -17.67 15.82 -10.39
C ASN A 353 -16.78 14.68 -10.91
N TYR A 354 -16.74 13.51 -10.25
CA TYR A 354 -15.90 12.37 -10.64
C TYR A 354 -16.59 11.09 -10.19
N THR A 355 -17.20 10.39 -11.15
CA THR A 355 -18.16 9.32 -10.89
C THR A 355 -17.49 7.95 -10.80
N LEU A 356 -17.53 7.39 -9.61
CA LEU A 356 -17.40 5.95 -9.39
C LEU A 356 -18.49 5.23 -10.21
N GLN A 357 -18.12 4.14 -10.90
CA GLN A 357 -19.14 3.32 -11.58
C GLN A 357 -19.89 2.50 -10.53
N SER A 358 -21.23 2.55 -10.59
CA SER A 358 -22.11 1.85 -9.65
C SER A 358 -21.71 2.06 -8.19
N PRO A 359 -21.76 3.31 -7.68
CA PRO A 359 -21.35 3.63 -6.32
C PRO A 359 -22.16 2.89 -5.24
N GLU A 360 -23.37 2.47 -5.57
CA GLU A 360 -24.23 1.64 -4.72
C GLU A 360 -23.66 0.22 -4.47
N GLN A 361 -22.80 -0.28 -5.36
CA GLN A 361 -22.19 -1.59 -5.21
C GLN A 361 -20.96 -1.50 -4.32
N VAL A 362 -21.12 -1.71 -3.02
CA VAL A 362 -20.02 -1.67 -2.05
C VAL A 362 -19.20 -2.96 -2.05
N LEU A 363 -17.99 -2.89 -1.51
CA LEU A 363 -17.22 -4.08 -1.14
C LEU A 363 -17.78 -4.65 0.17
N VAL A 364 -17.88 -5.97 0.25
CA VAL A 364 -18.36 -6.65 1.47
C VAL A 364 -17.42 -7.78 1.84
N ARG A 365 -17.04 -7.87 3.11
CA ARG A 365 -16.30 -8.99 3.68
C ARG A 365 -16.94 -9.45 4.98
N LEU A 366 -17.49 -10.66 4.99
CA LEU A 366 -18.05 -11.29 6.17
C LEU A 366 -17.10 -12.38 6.67
N LYS A 367 -16.46 -12.14 7.82
CA LYS A 367 -15.61 -13.12 8.50
C LYS A 367 -16.49 -14.08 9.29
N VAL A 368 -16.46 -15.36 8.92
CA VAL A 368 -17.34 -16.39 9.49
C VAL A 368 -16.52 -17.38 10.31
N GLU A 369 -16.71 -17.36 11.62
CA GLU A 369 -16.20 -18.39 12.52
C GLU A 369 -17.09 -19.63 12.39
N HIS A 370 -16.50 -20.75 11.95
CA HIS A 370 -17.26 -21.95 11.57
C HIS A 370 -16.86 -23.21 12.34
N SER A 371 -16.38 -23.09 13.59
CA SER A 371 -16.03 -24.28 14.38
C SER A 371 -17.22 -25.20 14.55
N GLY A 372 -17.14 -26.42 14.01
CA GLY A 372 -18.24 -27.40 14.04
C GLY A 372 -19.22 -27.32 12.86
N PHE A 373 -19.03 -26.39 11.92
CA PHE A 373 -19.88 -26.22 10.73
C PHE A 373 -19.13 -26.47 9.42
N THR A 374 -19.86 -26.89 8.39
CA THR A 374 -19.36 -26.94 7.01
C THR A 374 -19.24 -25.53 6.43
N THR A 375 -18.41 -25.36 5.40
CA THR A 375 -18.25 -24.08 4.71
C THR A 375 -19.16 -24.02 3.49
N LEU A 376 -19.60 -22.80 3.14
CA LEU A 376 -20.31 -22.56 1.89
C LEU A 376 -19.33 -22.23 0.77
N ASN A 377 -19.71 -22.50 -0.47
CA ASN A 377 -18.94 -22.08 -1.63
C ASN A 377 -19.15 -20.58 -1.89
N ASN A 378 -18.09 -19.78 -1.84
CA ASN A 378 -18.14 -18.33 -2.03
C ASN A 378 -18.76 -17.90 -3.36
N GLN A 379 -18.43 -18.56 -4.47
CA GLN A 379 -18.98 -18.20 -5.78
C GLN A 379 -20.48 -18.47 -5.86
N ARG A 380 -20.92 -19.62 -5.33
CA ARG A 380 -22.35 -19.97 -5.30
C ARG A 380 -23.13 -19.04 -4.38
N PHE A 381 -22.61 -18.73 -3.20
CA PHE A 381 -23.21 -17.77 -2.27
C PHE A 381 -23.28 -16.37 -2.91
N GLY A 382 -22.15 -15.92 -3.44
CA GLY A 382 -21.96 -14.63 -4.11
C GLY A 382 -22.86 -14.39 -5.31
N SER A 383 -23.25 -15.46 -6.02
CA SER A 383 -24.17 -15.36 -7.16
C SER A 383 -25.53 -14.72 -6.79
N ARG A 384 -25.92 -14.77 -5.51
CA ARG A 384 -27.14 -14.12 -4.99
C ARG A 384 -27.03 -12.58 -4.99
N PHE A 385 -25.81 -12.04 -4.92
CA PHE A 385 -25.53 -10.61 -4.76
C PHE A 385 -24.95 -9.96 -6.02
N VAL A 386 -25.03 -10.64 -7.16
CA VAL A 386 -24.57 -10.08 -8.44
C VAL A 386 -25.44 -8.88 -8.81
N GLY A 387 -24.81 -7.73 -8.96
CA GLY A 387 -25.51 -6.46 -9.20
C GLY A 387 -25.78 -5.65 -7.93
N GLU A 388 -25.54 -6.21 -6.74
CA GLU A 388 -25.73 -5.54 -5.45
C GLU A 388 -24.40 -5.20 -4.77
N VAL A 389 -23.37 -6.05 -4.93
CA VAL A 389 -22.02 -5.84 -4.37
C VAL A 389 -20.96 -5.83 -5.46
N ALA A 390 -19.82 -5.20 -5.18
CA ALA A 390 -18.70 -5.08 -6.12
C ALA A 390 -17.73 -6.28 -6.11
N ASN A 391 -17.82 -7.18 -5.13
CA ASN A 391 -16.95 -8.35 -4.99
C ASN A 391 -17.75 -9.65 -4.71
N PRO A 392 -18.71 -10.04 -5.58
CA PRO A 392 -19.58 -11.18 -5.32
C PRO A 392 -18.80 -12.49 -5.11
N SER A 393 -17.69 -12.68 -5.82
CA SER A 393 -16.88 -13.89 -5.72
C SER A 393 -16.13 -14.06 -4.39
N ASP A 394 -16.04 -13.02 -3.54
CA ASP A 394 -15.16 -13.01 -2.36
C ASP A 394 -15.79 -12.34 -1.13
N ILE A 395 -17.09 -12.59 -0.90
CA ILE A 395 -17.83 -12.03 0.23
C ILE A 395 -17.44 -12.70 1.56
N LEU A 396 -17.38 -14.03 1.61
CA LEU A 396 -17.21 -14.77 2.88
C LEU A 396 -15.74 -15.16 3.14
N LEU A 397 -15.28 -14.99 4.38
CA LEU A 397 -13.98 -15.49 4.86
C LEU A 397 -14.19 -16.44 6.04
N PHE A 398 -14.06 -17.74 5.78
CA PHE A 398 -14.20 -18.76 6.81
C PHE A 398 -12.92 -18.89 7.64
N HIS A 399 -13.06 -18.91 8.97
CA HIS A 399 -11.99 -19.21 9.90
C HIS A 399 -12.47 -20.08 11.06
N ARG A 400 -11.54 -20.76 11.74
CA ARG A 400 -11.83 -21.56 12.94
C ARG A 400 -11.22 -20.90 14.16
N ARG A 401 -11.92 -20.96 15.30
CA ARG A 401 -11.37 -20.49 16.57
C ARG A 401 -10.17 -21.36 16.95
N ARG A 402 -9.02 -20.73 17.21
CA ARG A 402 -7.88 -21.43 17.81
C ARG A 402 -8.27 -21.87 19.23
N GLN A 403 -8.25 -23.17 19.49
CA GLN A 403 -8.33 -23.67 20.86
C GLN A 403 -7.08 -23.20 21.61
N ALA A 404 -7.26 -22.41 22.66
CA ALA A 404 -6.19 -22.16 23.62
C ALA A 404 -5.89 -23.49 24.31
N GLU A 405 -4.78 -24.14 23.96
CA GLU A 405 -4.31 -25.31 24.70
C GLU A 405 -4.03 -24.91 26.15
N ASN A 406 -4.96 -25.26 27.05
CA ASN A 406 -4.73 -25.29 28.49
C ASN A 406 -3.64 -26.32 28.77
N THR A 407 -2.38 -25.89 28.73
CA THR A 407 -1.23 -26.71 29.10
C THR A 407 -1.09 -26.76 30.62
N THR A 408 -1.93 -27.56 31.29
CA THR A 408 -1.61 -28.11 32.61
C THR A 408 -0.60 -29.24 32.46
N ALA A 409 0.67 -28.89 32.70
CA ALA A 409 1.85 -29.68 33.04
C ALA A 409 1.84 -31.23 32.89
N LYS A 410 2.80 -31.76 32.12
CA LYS A 410 3.95 -32.55 32.63
C LYS A 410 5.02 -32.85 31.55
N GLY A 411 6.18 -32.20 31.68
CA GLY A 411 7.52 -32.79 31.51
C GLY A 411 8.11 -32.98 30.11
N ALA A 412 8.96 -32.05 29.67
CA ALA A 412 10.40 -32.24 29.37
C ALA A 412 10.92 -31.13 28.45
N ALA A 413 12.09 -30.59 28.79
CA ALA A 413 12.64 -29.35 28.28
C ALA A 413 13.14 -29.42 26.83
N THR A 414 12.77 -28.45 25.98
CA THR A 414 13.73 -27.73 25.10
C THR A 414 13.13 -26.43 24.56
N LYS A 415 13.97 -25.37 24.51
CA LYS A 415 13.82 -24.07 23.82
C LYS A 415 12.74 -23.09 24.32
N LYS A 416 13.18 -22.18 25.19
CA LYS A 416 12.58 -20.85 25.39
C LYS A 416 12.57 -20.08 24.05
N LYS A 417 11.40 -19.92 23.42
CA LYS A 417 11.07 -18.70 22.67
C LYS A 417 10.09 -17.89 23.52
N ARG A 418 10.48 -16.65 23.81
CA ARG A 418 9.65 -15.70 24.56
C ARG A 418 8.47 -15.29 23.69
N ALA A 419 7.27 -15.51 24.22
CA ALA A 419 6.06 -14.82 23.83
C ALA A 419 6.18 -13.32 24.17
N ALA A 420 5.87 -12.48 23.19
CA ALA A 420 5.39 -11.12 23.40
C ALA A 420 4.68 -10.64 22.12
N ALA A 421 3.51 -10.02 22.33
CA ALA A 421 2.76 -9.13 21.46
C ALA A 421 1.82 -9.73 20.39
N GLY A 422 0.53 -9.46 20.60
CA GLY A 422 -0.31 -8.78 19.60
C GLY A 422 -1.09 -9.69 18.66
N MET A 423 -2.42 -9.67 18.80
CA MET A 423 -3.32 -10.03 17.71
C MET A 423 -3.09 -9.05 16.56
N TYR A 424 -2.42 -9.49 15.50
CA TYR A 424 -2.36 -8.77 14.24
C TYR A 424 -2.59 -9.79 13.12
N ASP A 425 -3.65 -9.55 12.36
CA ASP A 425 -4.03 -10.28 11.15
C ASP A 425 -2.86 -10.15 10.15
N PRO A 426 -2.33 -11.23 9.56
CA PRO A 426 -1.37 -11.11 8.47
C PRO A 426 -2.05 -10.30 7.36
N THR A 427 -1.62 -9.06 7.22
CA THR A 427 -2.07 -8.19 6.14
C THR A 427 -1.28 -8.58 4.91
N GLU A 428 -2.05 -8.95 3.89
CA GLU A 428 -1.68 -9.45 2.57
C GLU A 428 -1.39 -10.96 2.47
N PRO A 429 -2.03 -11.65 1.49
CA PRO A 429 -1.48 -12.90 1.02
C PRO A 429 -0.16 -12.57 0.33
N GLU A 430 0.94 -13.01 0.94
CA GLU A 430 2.21 -13.17 0.21
C GLU A 430 1.89 -13.88 -1.11
N GLU A 431 2.45 -13.31 -2.19
CA GLU A 431 2.43 -13.88 -3.53
C GLU A 431 2.58 -15.40 -3.44
N LEU A 432 1.69 -16.13 -4.14
CA LEU A 432 1.74 -17.58 -4.37
C LEU A 432 3.13 -18.13 -4.03
N GLU A 433 3.24 -18.87 -2.91
CA GLU A 433 4.48 -19.55 -2.53
C GLU A 433 5.06 -20.18 -3.79
N GLU A 434 6.13 -19.60 -4.33
CA GLU A 434 6.92 -20.25 -5.37
C GLU A 434 7.44 -21.51 -4.68
N VAL A 435 6.76 -22.63 -4.94
CA VAL A 435 7.09 -23.92 -4.36
C VAL A 435 8.55 -24.19 -4.66
N ASN A 436 9.38 -24.00 -3.64
CA ASN A 436 10.81 -24.14 -3.76
C ASN A 436 11.06 -25.63 -3.99
N VAL A 437 11.66 -25.98 -5.14
CA VAL A 437 11.86 -27.38 -5.53
C VAL A 437 12.65 -28.13 -4.45
N GLU A 438 13.48 -27.43 -3.69
CA GLU A 438 14.21 -27.95 -2.53
C GLU A 438 13.29 -28.41 -1.39
N ASP A 439 12.18 -27.72 -1.13
CA ASP A 439 11.22 -28.09 -0.08
C ASP A 439 10.36 -29.28 -0.51
N LEU A 440 9.97 -29.35 -1.78
CA LEU A 440 9.26 -30.51 -2.34
C LEU A 440 10.13 -31.77 -2.36
N VAL A 441 11.44 -31.61 -2.57
CA VAL A 441 12.43 -32.70 -2.52
C VAL A 441 12.66 -33.14 -1.08
N ASN A 442 12.74 -32.21 -0.13
CA ASN A 442 12.88 -32.54 1.30
C ASN A 442 11.63 -33.24 1.84
N GLU A 443 10.41 -32.78 1.52
CA GLU A 443 9.18 -33.43 1.97
C GLU A 443 9.01 -34.85 1.40
N ASN A 444 9.44 -35.09 0.17
CA ASN A 444 9.37 -36.42 -0.45
C ASN A 444 10.48 -37.38 0.02
N LEU A 445 11.67 -36.87 0.35
CA LEU A 445 12.79 -37.68 0.82
C LEU A 445 12.65 -38.08 2.30
N PHE A 446 12.01 -37.26 3.13
CA PHE A 446 11.84 -37.56 4.56
C PHE A 446 10.63 -38.43 4.88
N ASN A 447 9.58 -38.44 4.04
CA ASN A 447 8.32 -39.15 4.33
C ASN A 447 8.17 -40.52 3.66
N MET A 448 9.14 -40.96 2.86
CA MET A 448 9.10 -42.29 2.23
C MET A 448 10.12 -43.24 2.88
N ASP A 449 9.62 -44.34 3.44
CA ASP A 449 10.36 -45.56 3.81
C ASP A 449 10.99 -46.29 2.60
N LYS A 450 11.48 -45.54 1.60
CA LYS A 450 12.19 -46.06 0.44
C LYS A 450 13.68 -45.85 0.65
N LYS A 451 14.39 -46.95 0.92
CA LYS A 451 15.86 -46.98 0.89
C LYS A 451 16.33 -46.40 -0.45
N LEU A 452 17.28 -45.46 -0.40
CA LEU A 452 18.02 -44.99 -1.57
C LEU A 452 18.68 -46.19 -2.26
N GLU A 453 18.12 -46.60 -3.40
CA GLU A 453 18.77 -47.54 -4.32
C GLU A 453 19.49 -46.73 -5.41
N LEU A 454 20.78 -47.03 -5.59
CA LEU A 454 21.60 -46.46 -6.66
C LEU A 454 21.11 -47.01 -8.00
N LEU A 455 20.50 -46.14 -8.81
CA LEU A 455 20.11 -46.47 -10.18
C LEU A 455 21.35 -46.76 -11.02
N THR A 456 21.26 -47.81 -11.83
CA THR A 456 22.32 -48.14 -12.79
C THR A 456 22.30 -47.17 -13.98
N GLU A 457 23.45 -47.01 -14.65
CA GLU A 457 23.64 -46.08 -15.77
C GLU A 457 22.61 -46.28 -16.90
N ARG A 458 22.11 -47.52 -17.04
CA ARG A 458 21.07 -47.88 -18.01
C ARG A 458 19.68 -47.35 -17.65
N GLU A 459 19.31 -47.37 -16.37
CA GLU A 459 18.00 -46.91 -15.88
C GLU A 459 17.92 -45.38 -15.90
N MET A 460 19.04 -44.69 -15.66
CA MET A 460 19.14 -43.24 -15.82
C MET A 460 18.94 -42.80 -17.28
N GLY A 461 19.46 -43.57 -18.23
CA GLY A 461 19.29 -43.31 -19.66
C GLY A 461 17.83 -43.43 -20.13
N GLU A 462 17.09 -44.42 -19.63
CA GLU A 462 15.66 -44.58 -19.94
C GLU A 462 14.79 -43.48 -19.31
N GLY A 463 15.15 -43.01 -18.11
CA GLY A 463 14.50 -41.88 -17.43
C GLY A 463 14.65 -40.54 -18.16
N MET A 464 15.84 -40.28 -18.74
CA MET A 464 16.07 -39.06 -19.51
C MET A 464 15.33 -39.06 -20.86
N LEU A 465 15.27 -40.21 -21.54
CA LEU A 465 14.53 -40.36 -22.80
C LEU A 465 13.01 -40.15 -22.62
N SER A 466 12.46 -40.62 -21.51
CA SER A 466 11.04 -40.45 -21.18
C SER A 466 10.70 -39.00 -20.79
N PHE A 467 11.62 -38.28 -20.14
CA PHE A 467 11.44 -36.86 -19.84
C PHE A 467 11.49 -35.98 -21.10
N GLN A 468 12.35 -36.34 -22.07
CA GLN A 468 12.47 -35.61 -23.33
C GLN A 468 11.24 -35.77 -24.24
N LEU A 469 10.51 -36.88 -24.11
CA LEU A 469 9.23 -37.13 -24.78
C LEU A 469 8.03 -36.42 -24.13
N LEU A 470 8.17 -35.91 -22.90
CA LEU A 470 7.12 -35.13 -22.21
C LEU A 470 7.22 -33.62 -22.45
N VAL A 471 8.37 -33.15 -22.95
CA VAL A 471 8.69 -31.72 -23.15
C VAL A 471 8.67 -31.33 -24.64
N CYS A 472 8.47 -32.29 -25.55
CA CYS A 472 8.12 -32.03 -26.96
C CYS A 472 6.63 -32.34 -27.17
#